data_AF-A0A3D1PR95-F1
#
_entry.id   AF-A0A3D1PR95-F1
#
_cell.length_a   1.000
_cell.length_b   1.000
_cell.length_c   1.000
_cell.angle_alpha   90.00
_cell.angle_beta   90.00
_cell.angle_gamma   90.00
#
_symmetry.space_group_name_H-M   'P 1'
#
loop_
_entity.id
_entity.type
_entity.pdbx_description
1 polymer ?
#
loop_
_entity_poly.entity_id
_entity_poly.type
_entity_poly.pdbx_seq_one_letter_code
_entity_poly.pdbx_strand_id
1 'polypeptide(L)'
;MIYPQKLNSKKSNLILKLGVVLSVIVAILLVLINKLTTPQIPWAAITNGGIIYIWIVLFYSIRKNINIAGHVLLQTIAISLLTVYIDFELQFKGWSINMVIPILVITSNIAMLILTIVSHKQFIKYVIYQLMILLFSFLPVIFITENMVQNKILSVIASGISIINLIISLALCTRDVKEVIIRKFHM
;
A
#
# COMPACT_ATOMS: atom_id res chain seq x y z
N MET A 1 -35.99 1.15 8.38
CA MET A 1 -34.68 1.18 7.67
C MET A 1 -33.97 2.47 8.03
N ILE A 2 -32.97 2.42 8.92
CA ILE A 2 -32.15 3.59 9.26
C ILE A 2 -31.11 3.74 8.16
N TYR A 3 -31.37 4.62 7.20
CA TYR A 3 -30.33 5.03 6.26
C TYR A 3 -29.29 5.84 7.06
N PRO A 4 -27.99 5.51 6.99
CA PRO A 4 -26.98 6.30 7.69
C PRO A 4 -27.02 7.74 7.15
N GLN A 5 -27.32 8.68 8.04
CA GLN A 5 -27.34 10.11 7.70
C GLN A 5 -25.94 10.50 7.21
N LYS A 6 -25.87 10.91 5.95
CA LYS A 6 -24.64 11.37 5.31
C LYS A 6 -24.15 12.60 6.07
N LEU A 7 -23.00 12.50 6.73
CA LEU A 7 -22.36 13.64 7.40
C LEU A 7 -22.29 14.82 6.42
N ASN A 8 -22.81 15.97 6.84
CA ASN A 8 -22.75 17.20 6.07
C ASN A 8 -21.28 17.49 5.70
N SER A 9 -20.98 17.71 4.42
CA SER A 9 -19.60 17.86 3.91
C SER A 9 -18.82 18.95 4.66
N LYS A 10 -19.49 20.01 5.10
CA LYS A 10 -18.90 21.07 5.94
C LYS A 10 -18.46 20.57 7.31
N LYS A 11 -19.28 19.74 7.97
CA LYS A 11 -18.95 19.16 9.30
C LYS A 11 -17.82 18.13 9.20
N SER A 12 -17.82 17.30 8.15
CA SER A 12 -16.75 16.32 7.91
C SER A 12 -15.38 16.98 7.69
N ASN A 13 -15.32 18.05 6.88
CA ASN A 13 -14.08 18.80 6.68
C ASN A 13 -13.56 19.47 7.96
N LEU A 14 -14.47 19.94 8.82
CA LEU A 14 -14.10 20.54 10.11
C LEU A 14 -13.51 19.51 11.06
N ILE A 15 -14.08 18.30 11.13
CA ILE A 15 -13.54 17.19 11.93
C ILE A 15 -12.14 16.80 11.45
N LEU A 16 -11.93 16.71 10.13
CA LEU A 16 -10.61 16.39 9.56
C LEU A 16 -9.56 17.46 9.89
N LYS A 17 -9.93 18.74 9.73
CA LYS A 17 -9.02 19.84 10.04
C LYS A 17 -8.62 19.86 11.52
N LEU A 18 -9.58 19.66 12.43
CA LEU A 18 -9.31 19.55 13.86
C LEU A 18 -8.42 18.34 14.18
N GLY A 19 -8.69 17.19 13.57
CA GLY A 19 -7.87 15.99 13.76
C GLY A 19 -6.41 16.19 13.35
N VAL A 20 -6.16 16.85 12.22
CA VAL A 20 -4.79 17.15 11.75
C VAL A 20 -4.09 18.07 12.74
N VAL A 21 -4.73 19.15 13.18
CA VAL A 21 -4.15 20.09 14.16
C VAL A 21 -3.81 19.37 15.46
N LEU A 22 -4.71 18.54 15.98
CA LEU A 22 -4.47 17.76 17.18
C LEU A 22 -3.28 16.79 17.01
N SER A 23 -3.19 16.13 15.85
CA SER A 23 -2.08 15.23 15.53
C SER A 23 -0.73 15.95 15.48
N VAL A 24 -0.70 17.19 14.97
CA VAL A 24 0.52 18.02 14.96
C VAL A 24 0.94 18.38 16.38
N ILE A 25 0.00 18.76 17.25
CA ILE A 25 0.28 19.05 18.66
C ILE A 25 0.86 17.82 19.35
N VAL A 26 0.23 16.65 19.16
CA VAL A 26 0.73 15.38 19.70
C VAL A 26 2.14 15.06 19.18
N ALA A 27 2.40 15.25 17.89
CA ALA A 27 3.72 15.02 17.30
C ALA A 27 4.82 15.90 17.92
N ILE A 28 4.52 17.19 18.18
CA ILE A 28 5.45 18.10 18.85
C ILE A 28 5.72 17.64 20.29
N LEU A 29 4.67 17.29 21.03
CA LEU A 29 4.79 16.79 22.40
C LEU A 29 5.63 15.51 22.46
N LEU A 30 5.42 14.56 21.54
CA LEU A 30 6.20 13.32 21.47
C LEU A 30 7.70 13.60 21.27
N VAL A 31 8.05 14.56 20.40
CA VAL A 31 9.45 14.96 20.18
C VAL A 31 10.05 15.59 21.44
N LEU A 32 9.29 16.45 22.13
CA LEU A 32 9.73 17.05 23.39
C LEU A 32 9.97 15.99 24.47
N ILE A 33 9.00 15.08 24.66
CA ILE A 33 9.11 13.99 25.63
C ILE A 33 10.33 13.13 25.31
N ASN A 34 10.53 12.74 24.05
CA ASN A 34 11.67 11.92 23.67
C ASN A 34 13.02 12.58 24.01
N LYS A 35 13.15 13.89 23.73
CA LYS A 35 14.36 14.64 24.11
C LYS A 35 14.58 14.69 25.62
N LEU A 36 13.52 14.70 26.42
CA LEU A 36 13.60 14.79 27.89
C LEU A 36 13.84 13.44 28.57
N THR A 37 13.23 12.34 28.09
CA THR A 37 13.38 11.02 28.72
C THR A 37 14.52 10.19 28.13
N THR A 38 14.62 10.10 26.80
CA THR A 38 15.49 9.10 26.14
C THR A 38 16.10 9.65 24.84
N PRO A 39 16.99 10.65 24.91
CA PRO A 39 17.51 11.33 23.72
C PRO A 39 18.30 10.42 22.75
N GLN A 40 18.73 9.24 23.20
CA GLN A 40 19.50 8.29 22.40
C GLN A 40 18.64 7.39 21.50
N ILE A 41 17.33 7.25 21.78
CA ILE A 41 16.44 6.34 21.05
C ILE A 41 15.39 7.18 20.29
N PRO A 42 15.35 7.15 18.95
CA PRO A 42 14.45 7.99 18.16
C PRO A 42 12.99 7.47 18.10
N TRP A 43 12.40 7.03 19.22
CA TRP A 43 11.05 6.44 19.23
C TRP A 43 9.95 7.44 18.84
N ALA A 44 10.13 8.74 19.12
CA ALA A 44 9.20 9.76 18.66
C ALA A 44 9.22 9.94 17.13
N ALA A 45 10.37 9.74 16.49
CA ALA A 45 10.49 9.80 15.03
C ALA A 45 9.69 8.66 14.38
N ILE A 46 9.85 7.43 14.90
CA ILE A 46 9.09 6.24 14.48
C ILE A 46 7.58 6.46 14.63
N THR A 47 7.16 7.01 15.77
CA THR A 47 5.74 7.27 16.06
C THR A 47 5.15 8.33 15.13
N ASN A 48 5.91 9.40 14.84
CA ASN A 48 5.50 10.44 13.90
C ASN A 48 5.35 9.91 12.47
N GLY A 49 6.23 8.99 12.03
CA GLY A 49 6.06 8.28 10.77
C GLY A 49 4.72 7.52 10.69
N GLY A 50 4.34 6.84 11.79
CA GLY A 50 3.04 6.16 11.90
C GLY A 50 1.84 7.12 11.83
N ILE A 51 1.94 8.29 12.46
CA ILE A 51 0.89 9.32 12.39
C ILE A 51 0.70 9.79 10.93
N ILE A 52 1.80 10.06 10.22
CA ILE A 52 1.76 10.47 8.80
C ILE A 52 1.11 9.37 7.95
N TYR A 53 1.49 8.12 8.15
CA TYR A 53 0.91 6.97 7.45
C TYR A 53 -0.62 6.90 7.64
N ILE A 54 -1.12 7.04 8.87
CA ILE A 54 -2.56 7.02 9.17
C ILE A 54 -3.27 8.13 8.40
N TRP A 55 -2.72 9.34 8.38
CA TRP A 55 -3.31 10.47 7.65
C TRP A 55 -3.35 10.23 6.13
N ILE A 56 -2.29 9.68 5.54
CA ILE A 56 -2.27 9.33 4.12
C ILE A 56 -3.40 8.35 3.78
N VAL A 57 -3.57 7.30 4.60
CA VAL A 57 -4.63 6.30 4.40
C VAL A 57 -6.01 6.92 4.57
N LEU A 58 -6.22 7.73 5.61
CA LEU A 58 -7.50 8.40 5.88
C LEU A 58 -7.90 9.36 4.75
N PHE A 59 -6.99 10.21 4.27
CA PHE A 59 -7.29 11.14 3.17
C PHE A 59 -7.65 10.42 1.88
N TYR A 60 -7.04 9.26 1.62
CA TYR A 60 -7.38 8.45 0.46
C TYR A 60 -8.72 7.73 0.63
N SER A 61 -9.00 7.16 1.82
CA SER A 61 -10.27 6.48 2.12
C SER A 61 -11.49 7.41 2.11
N ILE A 62 -11.34 8.70 2.42
CA ILE A 62 -12.49 9.62 2.48
C ILE A 62 -12.95 10.06 1.08
N ARG A 63 -12.17 9.83 0.02
CA ARG A 63 -12.55 10.21 -1.35
C ARG A 63 -13.72 9.34 -1.84
N LYS A 64 -14.77 9.99 -2.32
CA LYS A 64 -16.11 9.41 -2.60
C LYS A 64 -16.20 8.33 -3.70
N ASN A 65 -15.09 7.92 -4.32
CA ASN A 65 -15.02 6.90 -5.37
C ASN A 65 -13.79 6.02 -5.13
N ILE A 66 -13.80 5.32 -4.01
CA ILE A 66 -12.66 4.54 -3.56
C ILE A 66 -12.48 3.32 -4.49
N ASN A 67 -11.36 3.27 -5.20
CA ASN A 67 -10.96 2.07 -5.90
C ASN A 67 -10.21 1.14 -4.93
N ILE A 68 -10.77 -0.03 -4.65
CA ILE A 68 -10.19 -1.02 -3.73
C ILE A 68 -8.78 -1.42 -4.17
N ALA A 69 -8.54 -1.55 -5.48
CA ALA A 69 -7.20 -1.84 -6.00
C ALA A 69 -6.22 -0.68 -5.81
N GLY A 70 -6.70 0.56 -5.96
CA GLY A 70 -5.90 1.73 -5.64
C GLY A 70 -5.54 1.80 -4.14
N HIS A 71 -6.41 1.30 -3.27
CA HIS A 71 -6.11 1.18 -1.84
C HIS A 71 -5.01 0.19 -1.53
N VAL A 72 -5.07 -1.00 -2.13
CA VAL A 72 -4.02 -2.01 -1.98
C VAL A 72 -2.69 -1.42 -2.41
N LEU A 73 -2.63 -0.83 -3.61
CA LEU A 73 -1.40 -0.24 -4.15
C LEU A 73 -0.86 0.90 -3.25
N LEU A 74 -1.73 1.79 -2.79
CA LEU A 74 -1.35 2.88 -1.88
C LEU A 74 -0.80 2.33 -0.56
N GLN A 75 -1.43 1.29 0.02
CA GLN A 75 -0.94 0.65 1.23
C GLN A 75 0.42 -0.01 1.00
N THR A 76 0.61 -0.74 -0.10
CA THR A 76 1.91 -1.35 -0.43
C THR A 76 3.01 -0.30 -0.46
N ILE A 77 2.78 0.82 -1.13
CA ILE A 77 3.78 1.90 -1.24
C ILE A 77 4.01 2.57 0.12
N ALA A 78 2.93 2.94 0.81
CA ALA A 78 3.00 3.68 2.06
C ALA A 78 3.66 2.86 3.18
N ILE A 79 3.33 1.57 3.31
CA ILE A 79 3.98 0.67 4.29
C ILE A 79 5.44 0.44 3.89
N SER A 80 5.74 0.25 2.60
CA SER A 80 7.13 0.09 2.15
C SER A 80 7.98 1.30 2.54
N LEU A 81 7.52 2.52 2.23
CA LEU A 81 8.20 3.76 2.62
C LEU A 81 8.34 3.91 4.14
N LEU A 82 7.28 3.62 4.89
CA LEU A 82 7.30 3.69 6.36
C LEU A 82 8.33 2.72 6.94
N THR A 83 8.40 1.50 6.43
CA THR A 83 9.32 0.48 6.95
C THR A 83 10.78 0.80 6.64
N VAL A 84 11.07 1.36 5.47
CA VAL A 84 12.41 1.88 5.12
C VAL A 84 12.78 3.05 6.03
N TYR A 85 11.83 3.95 6.30
CA TYR A 85 12.04 5.07 7.23
C TYR A 85 12.37 4.57 8.64
N ILE A 86 11.63 3.58 9.16
CA ILE A 86 11.91 2.99 10.47
C ILE A 86 13.27 2.29 10.48
N ASP A 87 13.62 1.56 9.41
CA ASP A 87 14.93 0.94 9.29
C ASP A 87 16.06 1.97 9.34
N PHE A 88 15.91 3.09 8.63
CA PHE A 88 16.86 4.19 8.65
C PHE A 88 17.07 4.76 10.06
N GLU A 89 15.99 5.02 10.80
CA GLU A 89 16.05 5.48 12.20
C GLU A 89 16.71 4.44 13.14
N LEU A 90 16.66 3.16 12.79
CA LEU A 90 17.27 2.04 13.54
C LEU A 90 18.70 1.68 13.07
N GLN A 91 19.39 2.60 12.39
CA GLN A 91 20.74 2.41 11.83
C GLN A 91 20.82 1.41 10.67
N PHE A 92 19.72 1.27 9.92
CA PHE A 92 19.64 0.52 8.67
C PHE A 92 20.18 -0.91 8.77
N LYS A 93 19.56 -1.71 9.66
CA LYS A 93 19.90 -3.13 9.85
C LYS A 93 19.45 -3.99 8.67
N GLY A 94 18.70 -3.42 7.72
CA GLY A 94 18.28 -4.07 6.48
C GLY A 94 17.08 -4.99 6.64
N TRP A 95 16.42 -5.02 7.80
CA TRP A 95 15.21 -5.84 8.04
C TRP A 95 14.05 -5.44 7.09
N SER A 96 13.95 -4.17 6.71
CA SER A 96 12.89 -3.66 5.84
C SER A 96 13.04 -4.26 4.44
N ILE A 97 14.25 -4.16 3.88
CA ILE A 97 14.59 -4.63 2.54
C ILE A 97 14.63 -6.16 2.48
N ASN A 98 15.17 -6.82 3.50
CA ASN A 98 15.36 -8.28 3.52
C ASN A 98 14.07 -9.06 3.78
N MET A 99 13.13 -8.51 4.56
CA MET A 99 11.94 -9.24 5.00
C MET A 99 10.64 -8.53 4.65
N VAL A 100 10.51 -7.26 5.06
CA VAL A 100 9.21 -6.59 5.05
C VAL A 100 8.74 -6.27 3.63
N ILE A 101 9.60 -5.70 2.78
CA ILE A 101 9.26 -5.34 1.40
C ILE A 101 8.89 -6.58 0.56
N PRO A 102 9.67 -7.69 0.58
CA PRO A 102 9.28 -8.92 -0.12
C PRO A 102 7.94 -9.48 0.33
N ILE A 103 7.67 -9.53 1.64
CA ILE A 103 6.40 -10.03 2.19
C ILE A 103 5.24 -9.14 1.73
N LEU A 104 5.39 -7.82 1.80
CA LEU A 104 4.38 -6.87 1.35
C LEU A 104 4.07 -7.03 -0.14
N VAL A 105 5.09 -7.22 -0.97
CA VAL A 105 4.93 -7.49 -2.39
C VAL A 105 4.11 -8.76 -2.62
N ILE A 106 4.41 -9.85 -1.90
CA ILE A 106 3.65 -11.12 -1.99
C ILE A 106 2.19 -10.91 -1.58
N THR A 107 1.94 -10.30 -0.42
CA THR A 107 0.58 -10.08 0.08
C THR A 107 -0.23 -9.18 -0.86
N SER A 108 0.38 -8.14 -1.42
CA SER A 108 -0.27 -7.21 -2.34
C SER A 108 -0.62 -7.89 -3.66
N ASN A 109 0.25 -8.77 -4.15
CA ASN A 109 -0.01 -9.60 -5.32
C ASN A 109 -1.22 -10.52 -5.09
N ILE A 110 -1.25 -11.25 -3.97
CA ILE A 110 -2.37 -12.13 -3.62
C ILE A 110 -3.68 -11.34 -3.51
N ALA A 111 -3.66 -10.19 -2.82
CA ALA A 111 -4.84 -9.35 -2.69
C ALA A 111 -5.36 -8.86 -4.05
N MET A 112 -4.47 -8.46 -4.96
CA MET A 112 -4.86 -8.00 -6.29
C MET A 112 -5.41 -9.13 -7.17
N LEU A 113 -4.87 -10.34 -7.05
CA LEU A 113 -5.40 -11.54 -7.72
C LEU A 113 -6.84 -11.79 -7.30
N ILE A 114 -7.10 -11.78 -5.98
CA ILE A 114 -8.44 -11.99 -5.44
C ILE A 114 -9.40 -10.91 -5.95
N LEU A 115 -8.99 -9.64 -5.94
CA LEU A 115 -9.81 -8.55 -6.45
C LEU A 115 -10.12 -8.69 -7.94
N THR A 116 -9.15 -9.14 -8.73
CA THR A 116 -9.31 -9.38 -10.17
C THR A 116 -10.33 -10.50 -10.42
N ILE A 117 -10.26 -11.60 -9.67
CA ILE A 117 -11.22 -12.72 -9.79
C ILE A 117 -12.64 -12.31 -9.39
N VAL A 118 -12.77 -11.57 -8.28
CA VAL A 118 -14.09 -11.21 -7.73
C VAL A 118 -14.79 -10.13 -8.56
N SER A 119 -14.03 -9.20 -9.16
CA SER A 119 -14.59 -8.00 -9.77
C SER A 119 -14.77 -8.11 -11.29
N HIS A 120 -15.75 -8.94 -11.69
CA HIS A 120 -16.04 -9.24 -13.11
C HIS A 120 -16.44 -8.03 -13.99
N LYS A 121 -16.68 -6.84 -13.43
CA LYS A 121 -17.21 -5.67 -14.16
C LYS A 121 -16.19 -4.55 -14.43
N GLN A 122 -14.99 -4.58 -13.85
CA GLN A 122 -13.96 -3.53 -14.05
C GLN A 122 -12.54 -4.07 -14.31
N PHE A 123 -12.43 -5.20 -15.03
CA PHE A 123 -11.17 -5.88 -15.31
C PHE A 123 -10.03 -4.99 -15.81
N ILE A 124 -10.27 -4.15 -16.82
CA ILE A 124 -9.20 -3.29 -17.38
C ILE A 124 -8.58 -2.38 -16.31
N LYS A 125 -9.38 -1.86 -15.37
CA LYS A 125 -8.84 -1.05 -14.26
C LYS A 125 -7.93 -1.89 -13.39
N TYR A 126 -8.35 -3.10 -12.98
CA TYR A 126 -7.56 -3.97 -12.11
C TYR A 126 -6.25 -4.43 -12.75
N VAL A 127 -6.26 -4.74 -14.04
CA VAL A 127 -5.05 -5.11 -14.78
C VAL A 127 -4.02 -3.97 -14.79
N ILE A 128 -4.46 -2.71 -14.87
CA ILE A 128 -3.55 -1.56 -14.76
C ILE A 128 -2.90 -1.50 -13.35
N TYR A 129 -3.67 -1.69 -12.27
CA TYR A 129 -3.10 -1.73 -10.92
C TYR A 129 -2.19 -2.93 -10.70
N GLN A 130 -2.52 -4.09 -11.28
CA GLN A 130 -1.68 -5.28 -11.30
C GLN A 130 -0.33 -4.97 -11.94
N LEU A 131 -0.32 -4.26 -13.06
CA LEU A 131 0.90 -3.87 -13.78
C LEU A 131 1.74 -2.88 -12.95
N MET A 132 1.11 -1.97 -12.22
CA MET A 132 1.83 -1.09 -11.29
C MET A 132 2.41 -1.83 -10.09
N ILE A 133 1.71 -2.82 -9.53
CA ILE A 133 2.25 -3.69 -8.46
C ILE A 133 3.42 -4.52 -8.98
N LEU A 134 3.37 -5.00 -10.22
CA LEU A 134 4.49 -5.69 -10.87
C LEU A 134 5.71 -4.76 -10.98
N LEU A 135 5.53 -3.52 -11.46
CA LEU A 135 6.62 -2.53 -11.49
C LEU A 135 7.23 -2.33 -10.10
N PHE A 136 6.40 -2.26 -9.06
CA PHE A 136 6.85 -2.17 -7.68
C PHE A 136 7.56 -3.45 -7.19
N SER A 137 7.20 -4.62 -7.73
CA SER A 137 7.80 -5.92 -7.41
C SER A 137 9.23 -6.07 -7.96
N PHE A 138 9.68 -5.16 -8.84
CA PHE A 138 11.09 -5.08 -9.25
C PHE A 138 11.98 -4.37 -8.22
N LEU A 139 11.43 -3.61 -7.27
CA LEU A 139 12.23 -2.97 -6.22
C LEU A 139 13.07 -3.97 -5.40
N PRO A 140 12.52 -5.09 -4.91
CA PRO A 140 13.32 -6.15 -4.30
C PRO A 140 14.47 -6.66 -5.19
N VAL A 141 14.27 -6.73 -6.51
CA VAL A 141 15.28 -7.20 -7.47
C VAL A 141 16.42 -6.19 -7.61
N ILE A 142 16.08 -4.90 -7.67
CA ILE A 142 17.07 -3.80 -7.68
C ILE A 142 17.89 -3.81 -6.38
N PHE A 143 17.26 -4.06 -5.22
CA PHE A 143 18.00 -4.18 -3.96
C PHE A 143 18.93 -5.41 -3.90
N ILE A 144 18.63 -6.48 -4.64
CA ILE A 144 19.55 -7.62 -4.80
C ILE A 144 20.80 -7.19 -5.60
N THR A 145 20.62 -6.43 -6.70
CA THR A 145 21.76 -6.01 -7.55
C THR A 145 22.71 -5.06 -6.84
N GLU A 146 22.18 -4.23 -5.93
CA GLU A 146 22.96 -3.31 -5.08
C GLU A 146 23.63 -4.02 -3.88
N ASN A 147 23.54 -5.35 -3.76
CA ASN A 147 24.02 -6.15 -2.62
C ASN A 147 23.52 -5.69 -1.24
N MET A 148 22.43 -4.92 -1.19
CA MET A 148 21.80 -4.48 0.06
C MET A 148 20.97 -5.59 0.72
N VAL A 149 20.72 -6.68 -0.01
CA VAL A 149 19.94 -7.84 0.46
C VAL A 149 20.87 -8.95 0.94
N GLN A 150 20.84 -9.26 2.24
CA GLN A 150 21.57 -10.39 2.83
C GLN A 150 20.90 -11.73 2.49
N ASN A 151 19.56 -11.80 2.49
CA ASN A 151 18.83 -13.03 2.19
C ASN A 151 18.07 -12.92 0.86
N LYS A 152 18.70 -13.40 -0.21
CA LYS A 152 18.19 -13.28 -1.59
C LYS A 152 16.96 -14.15 -1.86
N ILE A 153 16.72 -15.19 -1.06
CA ILE A 153 15.67 -16.19 -1.30
C ILE A 153 14.29 -15.54 -1.31
N LEU A 154 13.99 -14.69 -0.32
CA LEU A 154 12.66 -14.11 -0.16
C LEU A 154 12.32 -13.12 -1.28
N SER A 155 13.29 -12.30 -1.68
CA SER A 155 13.14 -11.36 -2.79
C SER A 155 12.95 -12.08 -4.14
N VAL A 156 13.64 -13.19 -4.37
CA VAL A 156 13.45 -14.02 -5.57
C VAL A 156 12.04 -14.64 -5.59
N ILE A 157 11.58 -15.21 -4.48
CA ILE A 157 10.22 -15.77 -4.37
C ILE A 157 9.16 -14.70 -4.63
N ALA A 158 9.32 -13.51 -4.05
CA ALA A 158 8.39 -12.40 -4.26
C ALA A 158 8.30 -11.99 -5.73
N SER A 159 9.45 -11.91 -6.42
CA SER A 159 9.48 -11.61 -7.86
C SER A 159 8.80 -12.70 -8.70
N GLY A 160 9.06 -13.98 -8.40
CA GLY A 160 8.44 -15.11 -9.11
C GLY A 160 6.91 -15.15 -8.95
N ILE A 161 6.42 -14.91 -7.72
CA ILE A 161 4.98 -14.80 -7.45
C ILE A 161 4.35 -13.67 -8.26
N SER A 162 5.02 -12.51 -8.37
CA SER A 162 4.48 -11.38 -9.16
C SER A 162 4.33 -11.72 -10.64
N ILE A 163 5.28 -12.46 -11.22
CA ILE A 163 5.25 -12.87 -12.63
C ILE A 163 4.11 -13.86 -12.88
N ILE A 164 4.01 -14.90 -12.04
CA ILE A 164 2.93 -15.89 -12.13
C ILE A 164 1.57 -15.22 -12.01
N ASN A 165 1.44 -14.29 -11.05
CA ASN A 165 0.21 -13.55 -10.81
C ASN A 165 -0.19 -12.68 -12.02
N LEU A 166 0.78 -12.06 -12.70
CA LEU A 166 0.52 -11.31 -13.93
C LEU A 166 0.05 -12.23 -15.07
N ILE A 167 0.66 -13.40 -15.25
CA ILE A 167 0.24 -14.37 -16.27
C ILE A 167 -1.22 -14.79 -16.04
N ILE A 168 -1.57 -15.14 -14.79
CA ILE A 168 -2.94 -15.52 -14.41
C ILE A 168 -3.92 -14.37 -14.69
N SER A 169 -3.56 -13.15 -14.30
CA SER A 169 -4.42 -11.97 -14.47
C SER A 169 -4.65 -11.62 -15.95
N LEU A 170 -3.62 -11.76 -16.79
CA LEU A 170 -3.75 -11.58 -18.24
C LEU A 170 -4.63 -12.67 -18.87
N ALA A 171 -4.47 -13.93 -18.45
CA ALA A 171 -5.29 -15.04 -18.94
C ALA A 171 -6.77 -14.90 -18.57
N LEU A 172 -7.07 -14.38 -17.37
CA LEU A 172 -8.44 -14.04 -16.97
C LEU A 172 -8.99 -12.89 -17.83
N CYS A 173 -8.21 -11.82 -17.99
CA CYS A 173 -8.60 -10.66 -18.78
C CYS A 173 -8.96 -11.03 -20.23
N THR A 174 -8.17 -11.87 -20.90
CA THR A 174 -8.46 -12.29 -22.29
C THR A 174 -9.74 -13.11 -22.40
N ARG A 175 -10.03 -13.98 -21.43
CA ARG A 175 -11.29 -14.75 -21.38
C ARG A 175 -12.49 -13.82 -21.24
N ASP A 176 -12.44 -12.87 -20.32
CA ASP A 176 -13.54 -11.94 -20.08
C ASP A 176 -13.76 -10.96 -21.24
N VAL A 177 -12.68 -10.47 -21.87
CA VAL A 177 -12.78 -9.64 -23.08
C VAL A 177 -13.45 -10.43 -24.21
N LYS A 178 -13.09 -11.70 -24.39
CA LYS A 178 -13.71 -12.58 -25.39
C LYS A 178 -15.21 -12.75 -25.13
N GLU A 179 -15.62 -13.01 -23.89
CA GLU A 179 -17.03 -13.13 -23.51
C GLU A 179 -17.82 -11.83 -23.76
N VAL A 180 -17.22 -10.67 -23.46
CA VAL A 180 -17.85 -9.37 -23.73
C VAL A 180 -18.01 -9.11 -25.22
N ILE A 181 -17.04 -9.51 -26.05
CA ILE A 181 -17.12 -9.37 -27.52
C ILE A 181 -18.22 -10.26 -28.07
N ILE A 182 -18.26 -11.55 -27.72
CA ILE A 182 -19.32 -12.51 -28.13
C ILE A 182 -20.70 -11.94 -27.76
N ARG A 183 -20.86 -11.45 -26.52
CA ARG A 183 -22.13 -10.91 -26.04
C ARG A 183 -22.58 -9.64 -26.75
N LYS A 184 -21.65 -8.74 -27.12
CA LYS A 184 -21.96 -7.46 -27.77
C LYS A 184 -22.14 -7.57 -29.28
N PHE A 185 -21.39 -8.48 -29.91
CA PHE A 185 -21.38 -8.65 -31.36
C PHE A 185 -22.19 -9.85 -31.83
N HIS A 186 -22.83 -10.61 -30.92
CA HIS A 186 -23.68 -11.77 -31.23
C HIS A 186 -23.05 -12.77 -32.21
N MET A 187 -21.72 -12.97 -32.11
CA MET A 187 -21.00 -14.07 -32.77
C MET A 187 -21.12 -15.34 -31.94
#